data_AF-A0A7W0V5J1-F1
#
_entry.id   AF-A0A7W0V5J1-F1
#
_cell.length_a   1.000
_cell.length_b   1.000
_cell.length_c   1.000
_cell.angle_alpha   90.00
_cell.angle_beta   90.00
_cell.angle_gamma   90.00
#
_symmetry.space_group_name_H-M   'P 1'
#
loop_
_entity.id
_entity.type
_entity.pdbx_description
1 polymer ?
#
loop_
_entity_poly.entity_id
_entity_poly.type
_entity_poly.pdbx_seq_one_letter_code
_entity_poly.pdbx_strand_id
1 'polypeptide(L)'
;MTADRTYFTSESVTEGHPDKVCDQISDAVLDAVLQLDPEAHVACETATTTGMILVFGEISTKAYVDIPAVVRQTIEKIGYTHSLHGFDAKTCGVMVAIKDQSPEISDGIADSMELRSGESTDRFDRVG
;
A
#
# COMPACT_ATOMS: atom_id res chain seq x y z
N MET A 1 -35.96 9.94 32.57
CA MET A 1 -36.02 9.31 31.23
C MET A 1 -34.74 8.51 31.06
N THR A 2 -34.81 7.19 31.02
CA THR A 2 -33.64 6.35 30.69
C THR A 2 -33.47 6.37 29.18
N ALA A 3 -32.25 6.63 28.70
CA ALA A 3 -31.95 6.64 27.28
C ALA A 3 -32.28 5.28 26.64
N ASP A 4 -32.77 5.31 25.39
CA ASP A 4 -33.03 4.10 24.61
C ASP A 4 -31.73 3.29 24.43
N ARG A 5 -31.83 1.97 24.62
CA ARG A 5 -30.70 1.06 24.39
C ARG A 5 -30.60 0.74 22.90
N THR A 6 -29.50 1.14 22.28
CA THR A 6 -29.17 0.80 20.90
C THR A 6 -28.18 -0.36 20.86
N TYR A 7 -28.39 -1.32 19.95
CA TYR A 7 -27.42 -2.37 19.66
C TYR A 7 -26.49 -1.92 18.52
N PHE A 8 -25.18 -2.01 18.76
CA PHE A 8 -24.14 -1.72 17.78
C PHE A 8 -23.20 -2.92 17.71
N THR A 9 -22.80 -3.32 16.52
CA THR A 9 -21.86 -4.44 16.30
C THR A 9 -20.73 -3.98 15.39
N SER A 10 -19.52 -4.45 15.67
CA SER A 10 -18.31 -4.25 14.87
C SER A 10 -17.52 -5.55 14.87
N GLU A 11 -16.75 -5.78 13.81
CA GLU A 11 -15.87 -6.93 13.67
C GLU A 11 -14.44 -6.49 13.34
N SER A 12 -13.52 -7.43 13.48
CA SER A 12 -12.12 -7.25 13.15
C SER A 12 -11.56 -8.59 12.68
N VAL A 13 -10.46 -8.54 11.93
CA VAL A 13 -9.77 -9.71 11.40
C VAL A 13 -8.30 -9.65 11.82
N THR A 14 -7.66 -10.82 11.87
CA THR A 14 -6.24 -10.90 12.24
C THR A 14 -5.33 -10.43 11.10
N GLU A 15 -4.06 -10.21 11.40
CA GLU A 15 -3.00 -9.92 10.41
C GLU A 15 -2.85 -10.99 9.32
N GLY A 16 -3.28 -12.22 9.59
CA GLY A 16 -3.27 -13.32 8.61
C GLY A 16 -4.49 -13.34 7.69
N HIS A 17 -5.51 -12.50 7.91
CA HIS A 17 -6.62 -12.41 6.96
C HIS A 17 -6.09 -11.96 5.58
N PRO A 18 -6.47 -12.59 4.46
CA PRO A 18 -5.89 -12.31 3.14
C PRO A 18 -5.94 -10.83 2.77
N ASP A 19 -7.05 -10.14 3.07
CA ASP A 19 -7.14 -8.70 2.84
C ASP A 19 -6.11 -7.91 3.67
N LYS A 20 -5.90 -8.28 4.95
CA LYS A 20 -4.89 -7.64 5.80
C LYS A 20 -3.47 -8.03 5.41
N VAL A 21 -3.25 -9.19 4.79
CA VAL A 21 -1.96 -9.56 4.20
C VAL A 21 -1.66 -8.63 3.03
N CYS A 22 -2.64 -8.34 2.16
CA CYS A 22 -2.48 -7.38 1.08
C CYS A 22 -2.16 -5.98 1.61
N ASP A 23 -2.92 -5.48 2.59
CA ASP A 23 -2.68 -4.17 3.22
C ASP A 23 -1.23 -4.08 3.74
N GLN A 24 -0.79 -5.07 4.51
CA GLN A 24 0.56 -5.08 5.09
C GLN A 24 1.67 -5.18 4.03
N ILE A 25 1.44 -5.89 2.92
CA ILE A 25 2.41 -5.96 1.83
C ILE A 25 2.51 -4.62 1.12
N SER A 26 1.37 -3.99 0.82
CA SER A 26 1.32 -2.67 0.20
C SER A 26 2.03 -1.62 1.06
N ASP A 27 1.76 -1.59 2.36
CA ASP A 27 2.44 -0.68 3.30
C ASP A 27 3.93 -1.00 3.46
N ALA A 28 4.33 -2.27 3.46
CA ALA A 28 5.75 -2.64 3.53
C ALA A 28 6.54 -2.20 2.28
N VAL A 29 5.91 -2.21 1.10
CA VAL A 29 6.52 -1.67 -0.13
C VAL A 29 6.63 -0.15 -0.04
N LEU A 30 5.58 0.54 0.43
CA LEU A 30 5.59 1.97 0.70
C LEU A 30 6.74 2.36 1.64
N ASP A 31 6.86 1.68 2.78
CA ASP A 31 7.90 1.91 3.77
C ASP A 31 9.30 1.72 3.17
N ALA A 32 9.50 0.64 2.41
CA ALA A 32 10.79 0.36 1.78
C ALA A 32 11.19 1.43 0.75
N VAL A 33 10.22 1.99 0.03
CA VAL A 33 10.45 3.09 -0.92
C VAL A 33 10.74 4.39 -0.16
N LEU A 34 9.88 4.79 0.77
CA LEU A 34 10.02 6.05 1.52
C LEU A 34 11.28 6.10 2.40
N GLN A 35 11.77 4.95 2.85
CA GLN A 35 13.04 4.87 3.57
C GLN A 35 14.24 5.31 2.71
N LEU A 36 14.15 5.11 1.39
CA LEU A 36 15.21 5.45 0.44
C LEU A 36 14.96 6.77 -0.30
N ASP A 37 13.70 7.11 -0.52
CA ASP A 37 13.24 8.29 -1.24
C ASP A 37 12.00 8.90 -0.55
N PRO A 38 12.18 9.81 0.42
CA PRO A 38 11.08 10.39 1.20
C PRO A 38 10.06 11.21 0.38
N GLU A 39 10.43 11.63 -0.82
CA GLU A 39 9.59 12.40 -1.74
C GLU A 39 8.92 11.51 -2.81
N ALA A 40 9.04 10.18 -2.67
CA ALA A 40 8.43 9.25 -3.61
C ALA A 40 6.90 9.26 -3.52
N HIS A 41 6.26 9.02 -4.66
CA HIS A 41 4.82 8.79 -4.75
C HIS A 41 4.57 7.32 -4.98
N VAL A 42 3.82 6.68 -4.08
CA VAL A 42 3.59 5.24 -4.08
C VAL A 42 2.10 4.96 -4.03
N ALA A 43 1.56 4.40 -5.10
CA ALA A 43 0.25 3.77 -5.16
C ALA A 43 0.46 2.27 -5.40
N CYS A 44 0.75 1.54 -4.33
CA CYS A 44 1.05 0.12 -4.36
C CYS A 44 -0.19 -0.70 -3.94
N GLU A 45 -0.73 -1.47 -4.86
CA GLU A 45 -1.85 -2.36 -4.64
C GLU A 45 -1.38 -3.80 -4.57
N THR A 46 -2.02 -4.58 -3.70
CA THR A 46 -1.70 -6.00 -3.56
C THR A 46 -2.97 -6.84 -3.67
N ALA A 47 -2.89 -7.91 -4.45
CA ALA A 47 -3.92 -8.96 -4.50
C ALA A 47 -3.28 -10.32 -4.21
N THR A 48 -4.02 -11.16 -3.49
CA THR A 48 -3.54 -12.50 -3.11
C THR A 48 -4.58 -13.57 -3.42
N THR A 49 -4.07 -14.75 -3.77
CA THR A 49 -4.85 -15.99 -3.83
C THR A 49 -3.92 -17.18 -3.57
N THR A 50 -4.43 -18.40 -3.67
CA THR A 50 -3.68 -19.62 -3.36
C THR A 50 -2.35 -19.68 -4.11
N GLY A 51 -1.26 -19.57 -3.36
CA GLY A 51 0.12 -19.69 -3.88
C GLY A 51 0.61 -18.50 -4.68
N MET A 52 -0.08 -17.36 -4.70
CA MET A 52 0.30 -16.21 -5.52
C MET A 52 0.02 -14.87 -4.84
N ILE A 53 1.00 -13.97 -4.93
CA ILE A 53 0.86 -12.53 -4.67
C ILE A 53 1.04 -11.77 -5.98
N LEU A 54 0.15 -10.84 -6.26
CA LEU A 54 0.30 -9.82 -7.30
C LEU A 54 0.48 -8.47 -6.62
N VAL A 55 1.62 -7.84 -6.85
CA VAL A 55 1.89 -6.44 -6.49
C VAL A 55 1.80 -5.60 -7.76
N PHE A 56 0.93 -4.59 -7.78
CA PHE A 56 0.64 -3.78 -8.97
C PHE A 56 0.33 -2.33 -8.61
N GLY A 57 0.39 -1.43 -9.60
CA GLY A 57 0.12 -0.02 -9.38
C GLY A 57 1.20 0.91 -9.93
N GLU A 58 1.33 2.07 -9.31
CA GLU A 58 2.14 3.19 -9.80
C GLU A 58 3.12 3.64 -8.73
N ILE A 59 4.43 3.60 -9.02
CA ILE A 59 5.47 4.06 -8.11
C ILE A 59 6.41 5.00 -8.85
N SER A 60 6.45 6.26 -8.41
CA SER A 60 7.41 7.26 -8.88
C SER A 60 8.47 7.47 -7.81
N THR A 61 9.66 6.93 -8.05
CA THR A 61 10.80 7.02 -7.12
C THR A 61 12.14 6.93 -7.86
N LYS A 62 13.21 7.44 -7.24
CA LYS A 62 14.60 7.21 -7.66
C LYS A 62 15.23 6.00 -6.99
N ALA A 63 14.55 5.41 -5.99
CA ALA A 63 15.04 4.27 -5.24
C ALA A 63 14.88 2.95 -6.02
N TYR A 64 15.71 1.97 -5.69
CA TYR A 64 15.49 0.58 -6.09
C TYR A 64 15.06 -0.23 -4.87
N VAL A 65 13.92 -0.91 -4.98
CA VAL A 65 13.39 -1.81 -3.95
C VAL A 65 13.17 -3.19 -4.54
N ASP A 66 13.73 -4.21 -3.88
CA ASP A 66 13.46 -5.62 -4.21
C ASP A 66 12.08 -6.02 -3.65
N ILE A 67 11.02 -5.72 -4.42
CA ILE A 67 9.63 -5.98 -4.03
C ILE A 67 9.41 -7.48 -3.69
N PRO A 68 9.89 -8.46 -4.47
CA PRO A 68 9.78 -9.87 -4.08
C PRO A 68 10.38 -10.18 -2.71
N ALA A 69 11.54 -9.61 -2.37
CA ALA A 69 12.13 -9.81 -1.04
C ALA A 69 11.27 -9.20 0.07
N VAL A 70 10.76 -7.97 -0.11
CA VAL A 70 9.87 -7.30 0.85
C VAL A 70 8.60 -8.13 1.08
N VAL A 71 7.94 -8.56 0.00
CA VAL A 71 6.74 -9.41 0.05
C VAL A 71 6.98 -10.66 0.89
N ARG A 72 8.06 -11.40 0.61
CA ARG A 72 8.37 -12.64 1.34
C ARG A 72 8.66 -12.38 2.81
N GLN A 73 9.42 -11.34 3.13
CA GLN A 73 9.70 -10.98 4.52
C GLN A 73 8.43 -10.59 5.29
N THR A 74 7.51 -9.87 4.65
CA THR A 74 6.22 -9.52 5.25
C THR A 74 5.37 -10.76 5.53
N ILE A 75 5.28 -11.69 4.56
CA ILE A 75 4.54 -12.96 4.74
C ILE A 75 5.17 -13.83 5.85
N GLU A 76 6.50 -13.88 5.94
CA GLU A 76 7.18 -14.59 7.03
C GLU A 76 6.89 -13.96 8.39
N LYS A 77 6.86 -12.62 8.50
CA LYS A 77 6.52 -11.90 9.74
C LYS A 77 5.09 -12.19 10.20
N ILE A 78 4.15 -12.31 9.28
CA ILE A 78 2.74 -12.68 9.55
C ILE A 78 2.61 -14.14 10.03
N GLY A 79 3.60 -15.00 9.75
CA GLY A 79 3.64 -16.40 10.22
C GLY A 79 3.32 -17.46 9.16
N TYR A 80 3.22 -17.08 7.88
CA TYR A 80 3.04 -18.03 6.77
C TYR A 80 4.39 -18.62 6.33
N THR A 81 4.96 -19.48 7.18
CA THR A 81 6.32 -20.04 7.00
C THR A 81 6.36 -21.52 6.59
N HIS A 82 5.20 -22.17 6.44
CA HIS A 82 5.11 -23.58 6.09
C HIS A 82 3.87 -23.86 5.24
N SER A 83 4.02 -24.65 4.18
CA SER A 83 2.96 -24.94 3.21
C SER A 83 1.74 -25.67 3.80
N LEU A 84 1.83 -26.23 5.01
CA LEU A 84 0.70 -26.82 5.73
C LEU A 84 -0.35 -25.77 6.13
N HIS A 85 0.02 -24.49 6.16
CA HIS A 85 -0.89 -23.39 6.45
C HIS A 85 -1.73 -22.98 5.22
N GLY A 86 -1.57 -23.67 4.07
CA GLY A 86 -2.22 -23.32 2.80
C GLY A 86 -1.53 -22.16 2.06
N PHE A 87 -0.55 -21.51 2.70
CA PHE A 87 0.25 -20.41 2.15
C PHE A 87 1.64 -20.38 2.79
N ASP A 88 2.67 -20.07 2.00
CA ASP A 88 4.07 -20.17 2.43
C ASP A 88 4.94 -19.15 1.67
N ALA A 89 5.58 -18.27 2.44
CA ALA A 89 6.45 -17.19 1.95
C ALA A 89 7.57 -17.68 1.04
N LYS A 90 8.04 -18.94 1.19
CA LYS A 90 9.16 -19.48 0.41
C LYS A 90 8.72 -20.04 -0.93
N THR A 91 7.48 -20.52 -1.02
CA THR A 91 6.98 -21.23 -2.21
C THR A 91 5.95 -20.44 -3.00
N CYS A 92 5.37 -19.37 -2.45
CA CYS A 92 4.42 -18.55 -3.20
C CYS A 92 5.10 -17.85 -4.40
N GLY A 93 4.37 -17.77 -5.51
CA GLY A 93 4.71 -16.93 -6.63
C GLY A 93 4.52 -15.45 -6.27
N VAL A 94 5.45 -14.60 -6.69
CA VAL A 94 5.33 -13.14 -6.56
C VAL A 94 5.39 -12.54 -7.94
N MET A 95 4.31 -11.91 -8.37
CA MET A 95 4.19 -11.20 -9.63
C MET A 95 4.22 -9.70 -9.35
N VAL A 96 5.06 -8.98 -10.09
CA VAL A 96 5.21 -7.53 -9.96
C VAL A 96 4.82 -6.87 -11.27
N ALA A 97 3.82 -6.00 -11.21
CA ALA A 97 3.27 -5.24 -12.33
C ALA A 97 3.18 -3.75 -11.96
N ILE A 98 4.34 -3.17 -11.66
CA ILE A 98 4.50 -1.75 -11.33
C ILE A 98 4.91 -0.97 -12.57
N LYS A 99 4.33 0.21 -12.76
CA LYS A 99 4.75 1.22 -13.74
C LYS A 99 5.02 2.56 -13.04
N ASP A 100 5.60 3.49 -13.78
CA ASP A 100 5.71 4.88 -13.32
C ASP A 100 4.32 5.52 -13.23
N GLN A 101 4.18 6.54 -12.38
CA GLN A 101 2.96 7.33 -12.30
C GLN A 101 2.67 8.03 -13.62
N SER A 102 1.39 8.12 -14.00
CA SER A 102 0.99 8.87 -15.19
C SER A 102 1.40 10.34 -15.08
N PRO A 103 1.93 10.95 -16.17
CA PRO A 103 2.25 12.38 -16.19
C PRO A 103 1.03 13.26 -15.90
N GLU A 104 -0.16 12.88 -16.38
CA GLU A 104 -1.41 13.62 -16.13
C GLU A 104 -1.78 13.66 -14.65
N ILE A 105 -1.52 12.57 -13.92
CA ILE A 105 -1.70 12.52 -12.46
C ILE A 105 -0.65 13.38 -11.78
N SER A 106 0.62 13.24 -12.20
CA SER A 106 1.75 14.00 -11.64
C SER A 106 1.51 15.52 -11.77
N ASP A 107 1.11 15.97 -12.95
CA ASP A 107 0.76 17.36 -13.24
C ASP A 107 -0.51 17.79 -12.50
N GLY A 108 -1.42 16.87 -12.19
CA GLY A 108 -2.65 17.11 -11.43
C GLY A 108 -2.43 17.31 -9.93
N ILE A 109 -1.38 16.70 -9.35
CA ILE A 109 -1.07 16.78 -7.92
C ILE A 109 0.04 17.77 -7.57
N ALA A 110 0.85 18.19 -8.55
CA ALA A 110 2.02 19.03 -8.29
C ALA A 110 1.68 20.37 -7.62
N ASP A 111 0.58 21.01 -8.03
CA ASP A 111 0.06 22.24 -7.45
C ASP A 111 -1.44 22.09 -7.14
N SER A 112 -1.88 22.56 -5.99
CA SER A 112 -3.31 22.67 -5.65
C SER A 112 -4.09 23.55 -6.63
N MET A 113 -5.43 23.45 -6.61
CA MET A 113 -6.27 24.30 -7.44
C MET A 113 -6.14 25.78 -7.05
N GLU A 114 -6.01 26.07 -5.77
CA GLU A 114 -5.90 27.39 -5.16
C GLU A 114 -4.63 28.12 -5.61
N LEU A 115 -3.53 27.38 -5.80
CA LEU A 115 -2.30 27.93 -6.38
C LEU A 115 -2.43 28.15 -7.89
N ARG A 116 -3.06 27.23 -8.61
CA ARG A 116 -3.29 27.36 -10.06
C ARG A 116 -4.21 28.53 -10.39
N SER A 117 -5.23 28.77 -9.57
CA SER A 117 -6.17 29.89 -9.71
C SER A 117 -5.58 31.23 -9.24
N GLY A 118 -4.45 31.19 -8.50
CA GLY A 118 -3.83 32.36 -7.89
C GLY A 118 -4.59 32.91 -6.69
N GLU A 119 -5.51 32.11 -6.12
CA GLU A 119 -6.32 32.47 -4.96
C GLU A 119 -5.56 32.33 -3.63
N SER A 120 -4.51 31.51 -3.60
CA SER A 120 -3.58 31.44 -2.47
C SER A 120 -2.12 31.51 -2.93
N THR A 121 -1.29 32.07 -2.05
CA THR A 121 0.18 32.02 -2.17
C THR A 121 0.81 31.39 -0.93
N ASP A 122 -0.02 30.84 -0.03
CA ASP A 122 0.46 30.13 1.15
C ASP A 122 1.18 28.85 0.68
N ARG A 123 2.36 28.62 1.24
CA ARG A 123 3.15 27.42 0.98
C ARG A 123 2.45 26.14 1.45
N PHE A 124 1.53 26.24 2.41
CA PHE A 124 0.79 25.09 2.94
C PHE A 124 -0.39 24.70 2.06
N ASP A 125 -0.86 25.62 1.21
CA ASP A 125 -1.89 25.35 0.21
C ASP A 125 -1.28 24.74 -1.06
N ARG A 126 -0.08 24.13 -0.98
CA ARG A 126 0.59 23.50 -2.13
C ARG A 126 0.01 22.17 -2.55
N VAL A 127 -0.55 21.45 -1.59
CA VAL A 127 -1.01 20.08 -1.78
C VAL A 127 -2.52 20.07 -1.56
N GLY A 128 -3.26 19.61 -2.56
CA GLY A 128 -4.72 19.46 -2.53
C GLY A 128 -5.13 18.00 -2.46
#